data_AF-A0A1Q5A1Y4-F1
#
_entry.id   AF-A0A1Q5A1Y4-F1
#
_cell.length_a   1.000
_cell.length_b   1.000
_cell.length_c   1.000
_cell.angle_alpha   90.00
_cell.angle_beta   90.00
_cell.angle_gamma   90.00
#
_symmetry.space_group_name_H-M   'P 1'
#
loop_
_entity.id
_entity.type
_entity.pdbx_description
1 polymer ?
#
loop_
_entity_poly.entity_id
_entity_poly.type
_entity_poly.pdbx_seq_one_letter_code
_entity_poly.pdbx_strand_id
1 'polypeptide(L)'
;MGFTAVHPVWGRLDVSLHDLGCGRTWTEVHRVKGLRLACPECGGRVFARASQNGVCHFYHQVRPPDCELANESLEHHLLKLELAVAARAAGWRAELEVSSEAGDWRADVLVFDGRGRPFMALEAQLSPMTPTEARMRTDRYTRDGVAVCWVSLQDRPWTRTVPTLRAGAPAGGDGGESSWTVRHGLARYTWTPRTLKAKAVWEHITCPLGDALAWILQGKVCVHTAVNGTVWWTAPAYEERALERARMEAEAEAADHEAAAAVRRREQAAASDRRRLAAEQRALDRQADLEERQNEMQRLAGFFQRTGFDLTAWDTFTQLVRSASGKAIAYGEQSPRYGDGLLVHARARGSAHGFTLAAVVCPDPHALTHWPEKLDILVPDHTWLARIRAAARAPLRVAVLEPRTGRSTFERIRPAGDSAAEPDQPG
;
A
#
# COMPACT_ATOMS: atom_id res chain seq x y z
N MET A 1 47.77 -15.53 26.69
CA MET A 1 47.98 -16.93 27.18
C MET A 1 47.60 -17.81 25.99
N GLY A 2 47.75 -19.13 25.98
CA GLY A 2 47.30 -19.91 24.82
C GLY A 2 47.33 -21.40 25.08
N PHE A 3 46.44 -22.15 24.44
CA PHE A 3 46.40 -23.61 24.59
C PHE A 3 47.15 -24.35 23.50
N THR A 4 47.60 -23.64 22.46
CA THR A 4 48.31 -24.22 21.32
C THR A 4 49.69 -23.61 21.13
N ALA A 5 50.61 -24.44 20.62
CA ALA A 5 51.96 -24.05 20.25
C ALA A 5 52.44 -24.90 19.06
N VAL A 6 53.54 -24.49 18.43
CA VAL A 6 54.18 -25.25 17.37
C VAL A 6 55.57 -25.69 17.83
N HIS A 7 55.83 -26.99 17.77
CA HIS A 7 57.14 -27.58 17.92
C HIS A 7 57.73 -27.85 16.51
N PRO A 8 59.02 -27.58 16.26
CA PRO A 8 59.61 -27.70 14.92
C PRO A 8 59.57 -29.12 14.34
N VAL A 9 59.59 -30.14 15.20
CA VAL A 9 59.56 -31.57 14.78
C VAL A 9 58.17 -32.18 14.91
N TRP A 10 57.56 -32.11 16.10
CA TRP A 10 56.24 -32.70 16.38
C TRP A 10 55.07 -31.94 15.75
N GLY A 11 55.30 -30.73 15.23
CA GLY A 11 54.26 -29.89 14.67
C GLY A 11 53.40 -29.24 15.74
N ARG A 12 52.10 -29.17 15.49
CA ARG A 12 51.13 -28.49 16.36
C ARG A 12 50.92 -29.25 17.67
N LEU A 13 50.88 -28.52 18.77
CA LEU A 13 50.58 -29.02 20.11
C LEU A 13 49.29 -28.35 20.61
N ASP A 14 48.40 -29.12 21.23
CA ASP A 14 47.17 -28.63 21.88
C ASP A 14 47.05 -29.22 23.30
N VAL A 15 47.24 -28.38 24.33
CA VAL A 15 47.22 -28.83 25.73
C VAL A 15 45.83 -29.16 26.26
N SER A 16 44.78 -28.87 25.49
CA SER A 16 43.42 -29.33 25.81
C SER A 16 43.21 -30.81 25.47
N LEU A 17 44.17 -31.44 24.77
CA LEU A 17 44.21 -32.87 24.49
C LEU A 17 45.21 -33.56 25.42
N HIS A 18 44.86 -34.78 25.85
CA HIS A 18 45.68 -35.58 26.77
C HIS A 18 47.06 -35.94 26.18
N ASP A 19 47.14 -36.09 24.86
CA ASP A 19 48.34 -36.47 24.10
C ASP A 19 48.92 -35.29 23.29
N LEU A 20 48.55 -34.06 23.66
CA LEU A 20 48.91 -32.83 22.96
C LEU A 20 48.50 -32.80 21.48
N GLY A 21 47.65 -33.73 21.02
CA GLY A 21 47.29 -33.90 19.60
C GLY A 21 48.39 -34.54 18.73
N CYS A 22 49.48 -35.01 19.34
CA CYS A 22 50.62 -35.59 18.60
C CYS A 22 51.23 -36.83 19.29
N GLY A 23 50.49 -37.50 20.18
CA GLY A 23 50.98 -38.65 20.93
C GLY A 23 52.01 -38.31 22.02
N ARG A 24 52.13 -37.02 22.39
CA ARG A 24 53.10 -36.54 23.40
C ARG A 24 52.42 -36.15 24.69
N THR A 25 53.14 -36.22 25.79
CA THR A 25 52.62 -35.91 27.11
C THR A 25 53.03 -34.51 27.57
N TRP A 26 52.24 -33.92 28.48
CA TRP A 26 52.55 -32.59 29.03
C TRP A 26 53.94 -32.51 29.69
N THR A 27 54.41 -33.60 30.29
CA THR A 27 55.73 -33.67 30.93
C THR A 27 56.89 -33.57 29.94
N GLU A 28 56.69 -33.94 28.67
CA GLU A 28 57.68 -33.80 27.60
C GLU A 28 57.82 -32.35 27.11
N VAL A 29 56.92 -31.45 27.50
CA VAL A 29 56.97 -30.01 27.15
C VAL A 29 57.15 -29.08 28.34
N HIS A 30 56.64 -29.46 29.50
CA HIS A 30 56.64 -28.62 30.69
C HIS A 30 57.99 -28.66 31.41
N ARG A 31 58.63 -27.48 31.55
CA ARG A 31 59.93 -27.30 32.22
C ARG A 31 61.08 -28.09 31.57
N VAL A 32 60.97 -28.47 30.31
CA VAL A 32 62.04 -29.12 29.55
C VAL A 32 63.04 -28.08 29.04
N LYS A 33 64.30 -28.20 29.47
CA LYS A 33 65.38 -27.29 29.05
C LYS A 33 65.70 -27.49 27.56
N GLY A 34 65.95 -26.39 26.85
CA GLY A 34 66.33 -26.41 25.44
C GLY A 34 65.18 -26.61 24.45
N LEU A 35 63.97 -26.92 24.94
CA LEU A 35 62.79 -27.07 24.08
C LEU A 35 62.43 -25.72 23.44
N ARG A 36 62.16 -25.75 22.13
CA ARG A 36 61.77 -24.59 21.33
C ARG A 36 60.32 -24.76 20.89
N LEU A 37 59.45 -23.94 21.47
CA LEU A 37 58.05 -23.83 21.10
C LEU A 37 57.81 -22.43 20.51
N ALA A 38 57.01 -22.37 19.46
CA ALA A 38 56.63 -21.14 18.79
C ALA A 38 55.12 -20.89 18.94
N CYS A 39 54.75 -19.61 19.03
CA CYS A 39 53.37 -19.18 18.90
C CYS A 39 52.87 -19.46 17.48
N PRO A 40 51.69 -20.07 17.30
CA PRO A 40 51.16 -20.36 15.97
C PRO A 40 50.79 -19.11 15.17
N GLU A 41 50.65 -17.96 15.82
CA GLU A 41 50.35 -16.68 15.17
C GLU A 41 51.60 -15.91 14.78
N CYS A 42 52.38 -15.44 15.77
CA CYS A 42 53.51 -14.54 15.50
C CYS A 42 54.83 -15.28 15.28
N GLY A 43 54.87 -16.61 15.41
CA GLY A 43 56.10 -17.40 15.39
C GLY A 43 57.06 -17.17 16.57
N GLY A 44 56.72 -16.23 17.45
CA GLY A 44 57.52 -15.87 18.63
C GLY A 44 57.67 -17.02 19.61
N ARG A 45 58.77 -17.02 20.39
CA ARG A 45 59.03 -18.08 21.36
C ARG A 45 58.00 -18.07 22.49
N VAL A 46 57.44 -19.25 22.78
CA VAL A 46 56.53 -19.48 23.92
C VAL A 46 57.08 -20.54 24.87
N PHE A 47 56.54 -20.55 26.08
CA PHE A 47 56.95 -21.45 27.16
C PHE A 47 55.72 -22.15 27.76
N ALA A 48 55.89 -23.41 28.15
CA ALA A 48 54.86 -24.21 28.82
C ALA A 48 54.79 -23.88 30.32
N ARG A 49 53.59 -23.65 30.84
CA ARG A 49 53.32 -23.38 32.25
C ARG A 49 52.01 -24.04 32.69
N ALA A 50 51.98 -24.53 33.93
CA ALA A 50 50.74 -24.86 34.63
C ALA A 50 50.37 -23.73 35.60
N SER A 51 49.09 -23.35 35.63
CA SER A 51 48.55 -22.43 36.64
C SER A 51 48.53 -23.10 38.03
N GLN A 52 48.29 -22.32 39.09
CA GLN A 52 48.11 -22.86 40.44
C GLN A 52 46.93 -23.84 40.53
N ASN A 53 45.93 -23.66 39.67
CA ASN A 53 44.75 -24.52 39.58
C ASN A 53 44.92 -25.66 38.58
N GLY A 54 46.15 -25.94 38.11
CA GLY A 54 46.47 -27.05 37.20
C GLY A 54 46.19 -26.79 35.72
N VAL A 55 45.72 -25.60 35.33
CA VAL A 55 45.45 -25.28 33.92
C VAL A 55 46.77 -25.11 33.16
N CYS A 56 47.03 -26.04 32.24
CA CYS A 56 48.20 -26.04 31.38
C CYS A 56 48.01 -25.07 30.21
N HIS A 57 49.03 -24.26 29.92
CA HIS A 57 48.99 -23.29 28.83
C HIS A 57 50.41 -22.92 28.36
N PHE A 58 50.48 -22.31 27.19
CA PHE A 58 51.65 -21.66 26.64
C PHE A 58 51.57 -20.14 26.84
N TYR A 59 52.72 -19.51 27.07
CA TYR A 59 52.79 -18.06 27.25
C TYR A 59 54.05 -17.46 26.64
N HIS A 60 53.94 -16.20 26.21
CA HIS A 60 55.06 -15.37 25.83
C HIS A 60 55.74 -14.83 27.09
N GLN A 61 57.08 -14.92 27.17
CA GLN A 61 57.83 -14.28 28.25
C GLN A 61 57.70 -12.75 28.19
N VAL A 62 57.73 -12.19 26.98
CA VAL A 62 57.43 -10.79 26.67
C VAL A 62 56.31 -10.79 25.64
N ARG A 63 55.18 -10.16 25.96
CA ARG A 63 54.01 -10.14 25.06
C ARG A 63 54.27 -9.23 23.86
N PRO A 64 54.24 -9.75 22.62
CA PRO A 64 54.32 -8.91 21.43
C PRO A 64 53.02 -8.10 21.28
N PRO A 65 53.07 -6.81 20.89
CA PRO A 65 51.87 -5.99 20.72
C PRO A 65 50.99 -6.49 19.55
N ASP A 66 51.60 -7.00 18.49
CA ASP A 66 50.90 -7.42 17.26
C ASP A 66 50.49 -8.90 17.26
N CYS A 67 50.55 -9.58 18.41
CA CYS A 67 50.15 -10.97 18.55
C CYS A 67 48.80 -11.03 19.28
N GLU A 68 47.71 -11.30 18.55
CA GLU A 68 46.36 -11.39 19.12
C GLU A 68 46.31 -12.44 20.23
N LEU A 69 46.83 -13.65 20.01
CA LEU A 69 46.88 -14.74 20.99
C LEU A 69 47.63 -14.34 22.27
N ALA A 70 48.64 -13.46 22.18
CA ALA A 70 49.34 -12.97 23.36
C ALA A 70 48.49 -12.01 24.20
N ASN A 71 47.58 -11.28 23.56
CA ASN A 71 46.83 -10.15 24.10
C ASN A 71 45.34 -10.45 24.37
N GLU A 72 44.90 -11.68 24.10
CA GLU A 72 43.58 -12.17 24.51
C GLU A 72 43.40 -12.25 26.04
N SER A 73 42.15 -12.06 26.48
CA SER A 73 41.78 -12.16 27.89
C SER A 73 41.65 -13.63 28.35
N LEU A 74 41.70 -13.85 29.66
CA LEU A 74 41.50 -15.19 30.23
C LEU A 74 40.11 -15.74 29.90
N GLU A 75 39.08 -14.90 29.98
CA GLU A 75 37.69 -15.25 29.66
C GLU A 75 37.56 -15.72 28.22
N HIS A 76 38.30 -15.10 27.29
CA HIS A 76 38.31 -15.51 25.90
C HIS A 76 38.86 -16.93 25.76
N HIS A 77 40.04 -17.19 26.33
CA HIS A 77 40.65 -18.52 26.31
C HIS A 77 39.75 -19.59 26.96
N LEU A 78 39.14 -19.30 28.11
CA LEU A 78 38.23 -20.25 28.77
C LEU A 78 37.01 -20.58 27.91
N LEU A 79 36.44 -19.58 27.22
CA LEU A 79 35.34 -19.83 26.29
C LEU A 79 35.79 -20.71 25.12
N LYS A 80 36.93 -20.45 24.47
CA LYS A 80 37.44 -21.31 23.39
C LYS A 80 37.63 -22.76 23.86
N LEU A 81 38.20 -22.94 25.05
CA LEU A 81 38.38 -24.27 25.66
C LEU A 81 37.03 -24.96 25.87
N GLU A 82 36.05 -24.26 26.45
CA GLU A 82 34.70 -24.81 26.66
C GLU A 82 34.06 -25.23 25.33
N LEU A 83 34.15 -24.39 24.29
CA LEU A 83 33.61 -24.70 22.96
C LEU A 83 34.24 -25.97 22.36
N ALA A 84 35.57 -26.11 22.47
CA ALA A 84 36.28 -27.30 22.00
C ALA A 84 35.87 -28.56 22.79
N VAL A 85 35.79 -28.46 24.13
CA VAL A 85 35.39 -29.57 25.01
C VAL A 85 33.95 -29.98 24.72
N ALA A 86 33.03 -29.03 24.60
CA ALA A 86 31.63 -29.28 24.29
C ALA A 86 31.44 -29.95 22.92
N ALA A 87 32.15 -29.49 21.88
CA ALA A 87 32.11 -30.13 20.56
C ALA A 87 32.64 -31.57 20.61
N ARG A 88 33.75 -31.81 21.34
CA ARG A 88 34.32 -33.15 21.53
C ARG A 88 33.38 -34.06 22.33
N ALA A 89 32.75 -33.55 23.38
CA ALA A 89 31.74 -34.28 24.15
C ALA A 89 30.51 -34.66 23.32
N ALA A 90 30.16 -33.83 22.32
CA ALA A 90 29.12 -34.15 21.34
C ALA A 90 29.55 -35.18 20.27
N GLY A 91 30.77 -35.73 20.37
CA GLY A 91 31.31 -36.77 19.47
C GLY A 91 32.03 -36.24 18.23
N TRP A 92 32.34 -34.94 18.18
CA TRP A 92 33.00 -34.33 17.01
C TRP A 92 34.50 -34.12 17.25
N ARG A 93 35.31 -34.24 16.18
CA ARG A 93 36.70 -33.77 16.24
C ARG A 93 36.69 -32.24 16.21
N ALA A 94 37.32 -31.62 17.21
CA ALA A 94 37.47 -30.17 17.28
C ALA A 94 38.90 -29.80 17.66
N GLU A 95 39.44 -28.75 17.03
CA GLU A 95 40.80 -28.26 17.25
C GLU A 95 40.80 -26.75 17.46
N LEU A 96 41.59 -26.28 18.42
CA LEU A 96 41.72 -24.85 18.71
C LEU A 96 42.59 -24.14 17.67
N GLU A 97 42.38 -22.84 17.45
CA GLU A 97 43.23 -21.90 16.68
C GLU A 97 43.74 -22.44 15.33
N VAL A 98 42.83 -22.94 14.48
CA VAL A 98 43.16 -23.52 13.17
C VAL A 98 43.01 -22.46 12.08
N SER A 99 44.06 -22.23 11.31
CA SER A 99 44.03 -21.29 10.17
C SER A 99 43.61 -22.00 8.89
N SER A 100 42.98 -21.27 7.97
CA SER A 100 42.80 -21.77 6.60
C SER A 100 44.15 -21.96 5.92
N GLU A 101 44.18 -22.79 4.87
CA GLU A 101 45.40 -23.01 4.08
C GLU A 101 45.93 -21.70 3.46
N ALA A 102 45.02 -20.80 3.07
CA ALA A 102 45.36 -19.48 2.54
C ALA A 102 45.77 -18.47 3.62
N GLY A 103 45.50 -18.74 4.90
CA GLY A 103 45.75 -17.81 6.01
C GLY A 103 44.73 -16.66 6.11
N ASP A 104 43.67 -16.68 5.32
CA ASP A 104 42.66 -15.61 5.25
C ASP A 104 41.75 -15.53 6.48
N TRP A 105 41.66 -16.62 7.26
CA TRP A 105 40.96 -16.68 8.53
C TRP A 105 41.62 -17.70 9.46
N ARG A 106 41.34 -17.54 10.77
CA ARG A 106 41.73 -18.47 11.82
C ARG A 106 40.54 -18.69 12.74
N ALA A 107 40.08 -19.93 12.79
CA ALA A 107 39.01 -20.34 13.68
C ALA A 107 39.52 -20.49 15.10
N ASP A 108 38.80 -19.89 16.05
CA ASP A 108 39.06 -20.11 17.48
C ASP A 108 38.94 -21.60 17.83
N VAL A 109 37.91 -22.26 17.31
CA VAL A 109 37.73 -23.71 17.32
C VAL A 109 37.21 -24.14 15.95
N LEU A 110 37.92 -25.05 15.29
CA LEU A 110 37.45 -25.68 14.05
C LEU A 110 36.95 -27.09 14.35
N VAL A 111 35.70 -27.35 13.97
CA VAL A 111 35.07 -28.66 14.04
C VAL A 111 35.16 -29.33 12.67
N PHE A 112 35.50 -30.62 12.66
CA PHE A 112 35.67 -31.42 11.45
C PHE A 112 34.56 -32.46 11.31
N ASP A 113 34.13 -32.73 10.09
CA ASP A 113 33.17 -33.81 9.80
C ASP A 113 33.81 -35.20 9.95
N GLY A 114 32.99 -36.26 9.82
CA GLY A 114 33.45 -37.66 9.91
C GLY A 114 34.47 -38.07 8.83
N ARG A 115 34.73 -37.21 7.83
CA ARG A 115 35.76 -37.41 6.80
C ARG A 115 37.00 -36.55 7.05
N GLY A 116 37.05 -35.82 8.17
CA GLY A 116 38.15 -34.94 8.55
C GLY A 116 38.17 -33.62 7.79
N ARG A 117 37.09 -33.22 7.13
CA ARG A 117 37.00 -31.92 6.43
C ARG A 117 36.49 -30.83 7.38
N PRO A 118 36.94 -29.57 7.24
CA PRO A 118 36.38 -28.44 7.96
C PRO A 118 34.84 -28.41 7.81
N PHE A 119 34.12 -28.40 8.93
CA PHE A 119 32.66 -28.44 8.96
C PHE A 119 32.08 -27.15 9.52
N MET A 120 32.55 -26.74 10.71
CA MET A 120 32.05 -25.54 11.37
C MET A 120 33.13 -24.86 12.21
N ALA A 121 33.25 -23.54 12.09
CA ALA A 121 34.02 -22.71 13.01
C ALA A 121 33.13 -22.27 14.18
N LEU A 122 33.61 -22.48 15.41
CA LEU A 122 33.00 -21.92 16.61
C LEU A 122 33.87 -20.73 17.05
N GLU A 123 33.33 -19.52 16.96
CA GLU A 123 34.06 -18.27 17.21
C GLU A 123 33.66 -17.69 18.57
N ALA A 124 34.64 -17.42 19.42
CA ALA A 124 34.44 -16.72 20.68
C ALA A 124 34.69 -15.22 20.45
N GLN A 125 33.65 -14.39 20.44
CA GLN A 125 33.82 -12.96 20.18
C GLN A 125 33.46 -12.13 21.41
N LEU A 126 34.50 -11.71 22.15
CA LEU A 126 34.36 -10.86 23.34
C LEU A 126 34.58 -9.37 23.04
N SER A 127 35.53 -9.08 22.15
CA SER A 127 35.86 -7.71 21.74
C SER A 127 34.74 -7.09 20.90
N PRO A 128 34.60 -5.75 20.93
CA PRO A 128 33.67 -5.04 20.04
C PRO A 128 33.92 -5.41 18.57
N MET A 129 32.84 -5.61 17.83
CA MET A 129 32.83 -5.89 16.40
C MET A 129 31.56 -5.25 15.83
N THR A 130 31.63 -4.70 14.62
CA THR A 130 30.47 -4.17 13.92
C THR A 130 29.65 -5.28 13.27
N PRO A 131 28.35 -5.09 13.01
CA PRO A 131 27.56 -6.06 12.26
C PRO A 131 28.10 -6.35 10.85
N THR A 132 28.72 -5.36 10.20
CA THR A 132 29.32 -5.53 8.87
C THR A 132 30.57 -6.38 8.92
N GLU A 133 31.46 -6.16 9.90
CA GLU A 133 32.62 -7.02 10.13
C GLU A 133 32.21 -8.45 10.46
N ALA A 134 31.17 -8.65 11.28
CA ALA A 134 30.65 -9.96 11.60
C ALA A 134 30.21 -10.74 10.34
N ARG A 135 29.48 -10.07 9.44
CA ARG A 135 29.10 -10.64 8.14
C ARG A 135 30.32 -10.95 7.28
N MET A 136 31.23 -9.98 7.09
CA MET A 136 32.44 -10.20 6.29
C MET A 136 33.28 -11.38 6.81
N ARG A 137 33.43 -11.51 8.14
CA ARG A 137 34.13 -12.64 8.75
C ARG A 137 33.40 -13.95 8.48
N THR A 138 32.08 -13.98 8.65
CA THR A 138 31.23 -15.16 8.36
C THR A 138 31.31 -15.55 6.88
N ASP A 139 31.34 -14.58 5.97
CA ASP A 139 31.43 -14.82 4.53
C ASP A 139 32.77 -15.43 4.12
N ARG A 140 33.88 -15.09 4.81
CA ARG A 140 35.19 -15.73 4.57
C ARG A 140 35.14 -17.23 4.85
N TYR A 141 34.56 -17.64 5.97
CA TYR A 141 34.35 -19.06 6.28
C TYR A 141 33.42 -19.74 5.26
N THR A 142 32.31 -19.08 4.93
CA THR A 142 31.32 -19.60 3.98
C THR A 142 31.92 -19.85 2.60
N ARG A 143 32.84 -18.98 2.15
CA ARG A 143 33.56 -19.14 0.88
C ARG A 143 34.38 -20.43 0.81
N ASP A 144 34.87 -20.89 1.95
CA ASP A 144 35.64 -22.12 2.09
C ASP A 144 34.77 -23.32 2.50
N GLY A 145 33.44 -23.18 2.45
CA GLY A 145 32.49 -24.24 2.79
C GLY A 145 32.37 -24.53 4.29
N VAL A 146 32.84 -23.62 5.15
CA VAL A 146 32.83 -23.77 6.61
C VAL A 146 31.66 -22.99 7.19
N ALA A 147 30.76 -23.66 7.89
CA ALA A 147 29.68 -22.98 8.64
C ALA A 147 30.25 -22.25 9.86
N VAL A 148 29.52 -21.27 10.42
CA VAL A 148 30.00 -20.52 11.60
C VAL A 148 28.94 -20.44 12.68
N CYS A 149 29.35 -20.68 13.92
CA CYS A 149 28.58 -20.36 15.11
C CYS A 149 29.40 -19.41 15.99
N TRP A 150 28.94 -18.15 16.09
CA TRP A 150 29.54 -17.18 16.99
C TRP A 150 29.02 -17.36 18.41
N VAL A 151 29.85 -17.06 19.41
CA VAL A 151 29.48 -17.07 20.81
C VAL A 151 29.94 -15.79 21.48
N SER A 152 29.01 -15.08 22.12
CA SER A 152 29.29 -13.87 22.89
C SER A 152 28.89 -14.05 24.35
N LEU A 153 29.54 -13.28 25.23
CA LEU A 153 29.17 -13.19 26.65
C LEU A 153 28.14 -12.09 26.93
N GLN A 154 27.99 -11.14 26.01
CA GLN A 154 27.20 -9.92 26.19
C GLN A 154 26.30 -9.69 24.98
N ASP A 155 25.23 -8.92 25.18
CA ASP A 155 24.43 -8.46 24.05
C ASP A 155 25.22 -7.39 23.28
N ARG A 156 25.42 -7.62 21.98
CA ARG A 156 26.18 -6.72 21.10
C ARG A 156 25.38 -6.50 19.81
N PRO A 157 25.56 -5.37 19.11
CA PRO A 157 24.80 -5.08 17.89
C PRO A 157 24.87 -6.15 16.78
N TRP A 158 25.96 -6.93 16.74
CA TRP A 158 26.20 -7.95 15.72
C TRP A 158 25.59 -9.32 16.04
N THR A 159 25.17 -9.60 17.29
CA THR A 159 24.75 -10.94 17.76
C THR A 159 23.45 -11.44 17.12
N ARG A 160 22.78 -10.58 16.35
CA ARG A 160 21.52 -10.88 15.65
C ARG A 160 21.66 -10.85 14.14
N THR A 161 22.85 -10.59 13.61
CA THR A 161 23.08 -10.47 12.17
C THR A 161 23.81 -11.66 11.56
N VAL A 162 24.34 -12.54 12.42
CA VAL A 162 25.04 -13.78 12.06
C VAL A 162 24.66 -14.86 13.08
N PRO A 163 24.85 -16.16 12.77
CA PRO A 163 24.46 -17.24 13.68
C PRO A 163 25.22 -17.15 15.00
N THR A 164 24.54 -16.74 16.08
CA THR A 164 25.19 -16.40 17.36
C THR A 164 24.48 -17.03 18.54
N LEU A 165 25.25 -17.47 19.53
CA LEU A 165 24.81 -17.83 20.87
C LEU A 165 25.27 -16.79 21.88
N ARG A 166 24.41 -16.43 22.83
CA ARG A 166 24.82 -15.65 24.00
C ARG A 166 24.94 -16.59 25.18
N ALA A 167 26.17 -16.86 25.61
CA ALA A 167 26.49 -17.74 26.72
C ALA A 167 26.85 -16.94 27.97
N GLY A 168 26.60 -17.53 29.14
CA GLY A 168 27.10 -17.05 30.42
C GLY A 168 27.97 -18.12 31.06
N ALA A 169 29.09 -17.69 31.65
CA ALA A 169 29.91 -18.55 32.49
C ALA A 169 29.10 -19.08 33.69
N PRO A 170 29.41 -20.28 34.21
CA PRO A 170 28.75 -20.81 35.39
C PRO A 170 28.89 -19.86 36.57
N ALA A 171 27.78 -19.67 37.32
CA ALA A 171 27.82 -18.90 38.55
C ALA A 171 28.58 -19.72 39.61
N GLY A 172 29.68 -19.18 40.14
CA GLY A 172 30.45 -19.84 41.20
C GLY A 172 29.61 -19.95 42.48
N GLY A 173 29.10 -21.14 42.77
CA GLY A 173 28.38 -21.48 43.99
C GLY A 173 28.48 -22.98 44.26
N ASP A 174 28.79 -23.33 45.51
CA ASP A 174 29.04 -24.70 45.96
C ASP A 174 27.90 -25.66 45.60
N GLY A 175 28.23 -26.70 44.82
CA GLY A 175 27.42 -27.92 44.70
C GLY A 175 26.43 -28.02 43.53
N GLY A 176 26.34 -27.03 42.64
CA GLY A 176 25.49 -27.06 41.44
C GLY A 176 26.29 -27.25 40.14
N GLU A 177 25.72 -28.00 39.18
CA GLU A 177 26.29 -28.33 37.88
C GLU A 177 26.94 -27.10 37.20
N SER A 178 28.26 -27.07 37.17
CA SER A 178 29.08 -25.90 36.80
C SER A 178 29.23 -25.76 35.29
N SER A 179 28.12 -25.71 34.55
CA SER A 179 28.12 -25.65 33.09
C SER A 179 27.81 -24.25 32.54
N TRP A 180 28.41 -23.95 31.40
CA TRP A 180 28.09 -22.74 30.64
C TRP A 180 26.65 -22.80 30.15
N THR A 181 25.93 -21.67 30.23
CA THR A 181 24.51 -21.60 29.87
C THR A 181 24.28 -20.65 28.71
N VAL A 182 23.64 -21.13 27.64
CA VAL A 182 23.11 -20.30 26.56
C VAL A 182 21.81 -19.66 27.02
N ARG A 183 21.72 -18.34 26.89
CA ARG A 183 20.54 -17.55 27.28
C ARG A 183 19.79 -16.99 26.08
N HIS A 184 20.49 -16.72 24.98
CA HIS A 184 19.92 -16.21 23.72
C HIS A 184 20.63 -16.84 22.52
N GLY A 185 20.01 -16.74 21.35
CA GLY A 185 20.55 -17.29 20.11
C GLY A 185 19.90 -18.59 19.67
N LEU A 186 19.24 -19.32 20.57
CA LEU A 186 18.28 -20.37 20.22
C LEU A 186 16.86 -19.86 20.42
N ALA A 187 15.95 -20.22 19.54
CA ALA A 187 14.54 -19.86 19.63
C ALA A 187 13.60 -21.01 19.31
N ARG A 188 12.44 -21.03 19.96
CA ARG A 188 11.27 -21.86 19.62
C ARG A 188 10.12 -20.97 19.18
N TYR A 189 9.27 -21.50 18.30
CA TYR A 189 8.02 -20.84 17.93
C TYR A 189 6.86 -21.43 18.72
N THR A 190 6.19 -20.60 19.52
CA THR A 190 4.99 -20.98 20.27
C THR A 190 3.76 -20.40 19.60
N TRP A 191 2.80 -21.27 19.29
CA TRP A 191 1.52 -20.92 18.68
C TRP A 191 0.50 -22.01 19.00
N THR A 192 -0.23 -21.82 20.10
CA THR A 192 -1.21 -22.79 20.62
C THR A 192 -2.39 -22.04 21.24
N PRO A 193 -3.66 -22.37 20.89
CA PRO A 193 -4.06 -23.29 19.83
C PRO A 193 -3.71 -22.74 18.43
N ARG A 194 -3.61 -23.62 17.42
CA ARG A 194 -3.23 -23.23 16.05
C ARG A 194 -4.36 -22.51 15.29
N THR A 195 -4.65 -21.28 15.70
CA THR A 195 -5.68 -20.42 15.09
C THR A 195 -5.15 -19.02 14.88
N LEU A 196 -5.72 -18.27 13.92
CA LEU A 196 -5.33 -16.89 13.64
C LEU A 196 -5.51 -15.94 14.84
N LYS A 197 -6.43 -16.25 15.76
CA LYS A 197 -6.68 -15.44 16.96
C LYS A 197 -5.68 -15.71 18.08
N ALA A 198 -5.02 -16.87 18.07
CA ALA A 198 -4.07 -17.23 19.10
C ALA A 198 -2.76 -16.44 18.95
N LYS A 199 -2.15 -16.12 20.09
CA LYS A 199 -0.83 -15.49 20.15
C LYS A 199 0.21 -16.45 19.55
N ALA A 200 1.03 -15.92 18.66
CA ALA A 200 2.17 -16.62 18.10
C ALA A 200 3.44 -15.82 18.39
N VAL A 201 4.48 -16.46 18.94
CA VAL A 201 5.69 -15.75 19.37
C VAL A 201 6.94 -16.63 19.27
N TRP A 202 8.05 -16.01 18.88
CA TRP A 202 9.38 -16.60 18.99
C TRP A 202 9.93 -16.35 20.40
N GLU A 203 10.26 -17.43 21.12
CA GLU A 203 10.78 -17.39 22.48
C GLU A 203 12.21 -17.95 22.52
N HIS A 204 13.09 -17.29 23.27
CA HIS A 204 14.45 -17.79 23.46
C HIS A 204 14.46 -19.07 24.31
N ILE A 205 15.32 -20.01 23.93
CA ILE A 205 15.57 -21.23 24.69
C ILE A 205 16.82 -21.02 25.55
N THR A 206 16.69 -21.28 26.85
CA THR A 206 17.83 -21.36 27.77
C THR A 206 18.21 -22.83 27.97
N CYS A 207 19.49 -23.16 27.77
CA CYS A 207 20.00 -24.53 27.86
C CYS A 207 21.52 -24.53 28.13
N PRO A 208 22.12 -25.65 28.56
CA PRO A 208 23.57 -25.81 28.60
C PRO A 208 24.21 -25.55 27.23
N LEU A 209 25.40 -24.94 27.21
CA LEU A 209 26.16 -24.68 25.98
C LEU A 209 26.51 -25.97 25.24
N GLY A 210 26.85 -27.02 25.98
CA GLY A 210 27.09 -28.35 25.42
C GLY A 210 25.90 -28.90 24.62
N ASP A 211 24.69 -28.78 25.16
CA ASP A 211 23.47 -29.23 24.48
C ASP A 211 23.20 -28.41 23.22
N ALA A 212 23.33 -27.08 23.31
CA ALA A 212 23.14 -26.19 22.16
C ALA A 212 24.11 -26.54 21.02
N LEU A 213 25.40 -26.72 21.33
CA LEU A 213 26.40 -27.11 20.34
C LEU A 213 26.15 -28.52 19.81
N ALA A 214 25.77 -29.48 20.64
CA ALA A 214 25.41 -30.81 20.19
C ALA A 214 24.24 -30.76 19.19
N TRP A 215 23.19 -29.97 19.46
CA TRP A 215 22.07 -29.81 18.54
C TRP A 215 22.47 -29.14 17.23
N ILE A 216 23.32 -28.11 17.28
CA ILE A 216 23.82 -27.41 16.10
C ILE A 216 24.66 -28.36 15.23
N LEU A 217 25.66 -29.02 15.82
CA LEU A 217 26.59 -29.88 15.10
C LEU A 217 25.88 -31.11 14.52
N GLN A 218 24.88 -31.66 15.23
CA GLN A 218 24.07 -32.78 14.75
C GLN A 218 23.00 -32.35 13.73
N GLY A 219 22.87 -31.06 13.40
CA GLY A 219 21.86 -30.55 12.48
C GLY A 219 20.42 -30.65 12.99
N LYS A 220 20.22 -30.78 14.32
CA LYS A 220 18.88 -30.76 14.94
C LYS A 220 18.28 -29.36 14.98
N VAL A 221 19.14 -28.34 14.93
CA VAL A 221 18.75 -26.94 14.76
C VAL A 221 19.48 -26.36 13.55
N CYS A 222 18.82 -25.45 12.85
CA CYS A 222 19.33 -24.72 11.70
C CYS A 222 19.34 -23.21 11.97
N VAL A 223 20.08 -22.48 11.14
CA VAL A 223 20.03 -21.01 11.12
C VAL A 223 18.72 -20.57 10.50
N HIS A 224 17.99 -19.72 11.19
CA HIS A 224 16.79 -19.05 10.70
C HIS A 224 17.01 -17.54 10.66
N THR A 225 16.56 -16.90 9.59
CA THR A 225 16.56 -15.44 9.43
C THR A 225 15.12 -14.94 9.36
N ALA A 226 14.71 -14.20 10.39
CA ALA A 226 13.39 -13.61 10.43
C ALA A 226 13.24 -12.46 9.44
N VAL A 227 11.98 -12.08 9.15
CA VAL A 227 11.64 -10.99 8.22
C VAL A 227 12.29 -9.65 8.60
N ASN A 228 12.51 -9.40 9.89
CA ASN A 228 13.20 -8.20 10.38
C ASN A 228 14.74 -8.29 10.30
N GLY A 229 15.29 -9.34 9.68
CA GLY A 229 16.72 -9.59 9.54
C GLY A 229 17.40 -10.22 10.76
N THR A 230 16.65 -10.56 11.83
CA THR A 230 17.23 -11.21 13.02
C THR A 230 17.59 -12.66 12.71
N VAL A 231 18.81 -13.04 13.04
CA VAL A 231 19.37 -14.39 12.87
C VAL A 231 19.42 -15.11 14.22
N TRP A 232 18.96 -16.36 14.26
CA TRP A 232 19.06 -17.26 15.40
C TRP A 232 19.06 -18.73 14.95
N TRP A 233 19.31 -19.64 15.89
CA TRP A 233 19.19 -21.08 15.73
C TRP A 233 17.79 -21.56 16.13
N THR A 234 17.18 -22.44 15.35
CA THR A 234 15.89 -23.07 15.70
C THR A 234 15.74 -24.47 15.13
N ALA A 235 14.87 -25.27 15.71
CA ALA A 235 14.55 -26.58 15.15
C ALA A 235 13.64 -26.42 13.91
N PRO A 236 13.82 -27.22 12.85
CA PRO A 236 12.98 -27.15 11.64
C PRO A 236 11.47 -27.20 11.93
N ALA A 237 11.05 -28.00 12.92
CA ALA A 237 9.64 -28.10 13.32
C ALA A 237 9.03 -26.77 13.84
N TYR A 238 9.84 -25.85 14.36
CA TYR A 238 9.35 -24.52 14.76
C TYR A 238 9.24 -23.57 13.57
N GLU A 239 10.18 -23.67 12.61
CA GLU A 239 10.11 -22.93 11.35
C GLU A 239 8.88 -23.36 10.52
N GLU A 240 8.64 -24.66 10.40
CA GLU A 240 7.45 -25.19 9.74
C GLU A 240 6.14 -24.65 10.34
N ARG A 241 6.07 -24.54 11.68
CA ARG A 241 4.92 -23.96 12.38
C ARG A 241 4.76 -22.47 12.11
N ALA A 242 5.87 -21.72 12.05
CA ALA A 242 5.83 -20.30 11.69
C ALA A 242 5.36 -20.11 10.24
N LEU A 243 5.82 -20.97 9.33
CA LEU A 243 5.38 -20.97 7.93
C LEU A 243 3.91 -21.37 7.78
N GLU A 244 3.44 -22.36 8.53
CA GLU A 244 2.03 -22.74 8.61
C GLU A 244 1.17 -21.54 9.01
N ARG A 245 1.55 -20.82 10.07
CA ARG A 245 0.85 -19.61 10.51
C ARG A 245 0.85 -18.53 9.42
N ALA A 246 2.01 -18.25 8.83
CA ALA A 246 2.13 -17.22 7.79
C ALA A 246 1.26 -17.52 6.56
N ARG A 247 1.15 -18.81 6.17
CA ARG A 247 0.24 -19.24 5.10
C ARG A 247 -1.22 -18.95 5.46
N MET A 248 -1.64 -19.28 6.68
CA MET A 248 -3.01 -18.99 7.11
C MET A 248 -3.32 -17.49 7.12
N GLU A 249 -2.35 -16.66 7.50
CA GLU A 249 -2.51 -15.19 7.46
C GLU A 249 -2.66 -14.69 6.02
N ALA A 250 -1.81 -15.16 5.11
CA ALA A 250 -1.89 -14.81 3.69
C ALA A 250 -3.21 -15.26 3.05
N GLU A 251 -3.70 -16.46 3.39
CA GLU A 251 -4.99 -16.97 2.90
C GLU A 251 -6.17 -16.13 3.42
N ALA A 252 -6.14 -15.74 4.70
CA ALA A 252 -7.18 -14.88 5.27
C ALA A 252 -7.17 -13.48 4.64
N GLU A 253 -6.00 -12.88 4.46
CA GLU A 253 -5.86 -11.59 3.76
C GLU A 253 -6.31 -11.67 2.31
N ALA A 254 -5.99 -12.76 1.60
CA ALA A 254 -6.45 -12.98 0.24
C ALA A 254 -7.98 -13.09 0.17
N ALA A 255 -8.61 -13.82 1.10
CA ALA A 255 -10.05 -13.94 1.19
C ALA A 255 -10.73 -12.59 1.46
N ASP A 256 -10.18 -11.77 2.37
CA ASP A 256 -10.69 -10.44 2.67
C ASP A 256 -10.57 -9.50 1.45
N HIS A 257 -9.43 -9.55 0.74
CA HIS A 257 -9.24 -8.79 -0.49
C HIS A 257 -10.22 -9.20 -1.60
N GLU A 258 -10.46 -10.51 -1.76
CA GLU A 258 -11.41 -11.02 -2.75
C GLU A 258 -12.86 -10.64 -2.40
N ALA A 259 -13.24 -10.74 -1.12
CA ALA A 259 -14.54 -10.28 -0.64
C ALA A 259 -14.75 -8.79 -0.91
N ALA A 260 -13.76 -7.95 -0.59
CA ALA A 260 -13.81 -6.52 -0.89
C ALA A 260 -13.88 -6.24 -2.40
N ALA A 261 -13.17 -7.00 -3.23
CA ALA A 261 -13.25 -6.90 -4.68
C ALA A 261 -14.62 -7.32 -5.22
N ALA A 262 -15.25 -8.36 -4.66
CA ALA A 262 -16.58 -8.79 -5.03
C ALA A 262 -17.65 -7.73 -4.70
N VAL A 263 -17.54 -7.06 -3.54
CA VAL A 263 -18.41 -5.93 -3.18
C VAL A 263 -18.26 -4.80 -4.20
N ARG A 264 -17.02 -4.38 -4.51
CA ARG A 264 -16.77 -3.33 -5.53
C ARG A 264 -17.34 -3.69 -6.90
N ARG A 265 -17.22 -4.95 -7.34
CA ARG A 265 -17.81 -5.42 -8.61
C ARG A 265 -19.33 -5.31 -8.60
N ARG A 266 -19.99 -5.68 -7.50
CA ARG A 266 -21.46 -5.56 -7.36
C ARG A 266 -21.91 -4.10 -7.39
N GLU A 267 -21.20 -3.21 -6.71
CA GLU A 267 -21.50 -1.77 -6.71
C GLU A 267 -21.33 -1.15 -8.10
N GLN A 268 -20.26 -1.52 -8.81
CA GLN A 268 -20.01 -1.06 -10.18
C GLN A 268 -21.09 -1.56 -11.15
N ALA A 269 -21.47 -2.83 -11.06
CA ALA A 269 -22.57 -3.39 -11.86
C ALA A 269 -23.89 -2.65 -11.59
N ALA A 270 -24.26 -2.46 -10.32
CA ALA A 270 -25.46 -1.71 -9.95
C ALA A 270 -25.43 -0.25 -10.40
N ALA A 271 -24.26 0.40 -10.35
CA ALA A 271 -24.09 1.76 -10.86
C ALA A 271 -24.22 1.83 -12.38
N SER A 272 -23.70 0.82 -13.10
CA SER A 272 -23.86 0.69 -14.55
C SER A 272 -25.32 0.49 -14.94
N ASP A 273 -26.05 -0.39 -14.24
CA ASP A 273 -27.47 -0.63 -14.48
C ASP A 273 -28.30 0.63 -14.22
N ARG A 274 -28.03 1.35 -13.12
CA ARG A 274 -28.68 2.65 -12.84
C ARG A 274 -28.43 3.68 -13.96
N ARG A 275 -27.21 3.74 -14.49
CA ARG A 275 -26.87 4.64 -15.60
C ARG A 275 -27.60 4.24 -16.89
N ARG A 276 -27.71 2.94 -17.18
CA ARG A 276 -28.46 2.42 -18.33
C ARG A 276 -29.93 2.78 -18.23
N LEU A 277 -30.59 2.44 -17.12
CA LEU A 277 -32.01 2.75 -16.87
C LEU A 277 -32.28 4.26 -16.95
N ALA A 278 -31.40 5.09 -16.37
CA ALA A 278 -31.55 6.54 -16.47
C ALA A 278 -31.34 7.07 -17.90
N ALA A 279 -30.50 6.42 -18.71
CA ALA A 279 -30.32 6.77 -20.11
C ALA A 279 -31.50 6.37 -20.98
N GLU A 280 -32.07 5.18 -20.74
CA GLU A 280 -33.31 4.69 -21.37
C GLU A 280 -34.48 5.62 -21.04
N GLN A 281 -34.66 5.98 -19.76
CA GLN A 281 -35.70 6.92 -19.36
C GLN A 281 -35.53 8.28 -20.05
N ARG A 282 -34.32 8.85 -20.06
CA ARG A 282 -34.05 10.10 -20.78
C ARG A 282 -34.32 10.00 -22.28
N ALA A 283 -34.19 8.82 -22.88
CA ALA A 283 -34.49 8.61 -24.30
C ALA A 283 -36.00 8.59 -24.54
N LEU A 284 -36.77 7.92 -23.67
CA LEU A 284 -38.23 7.93 -23.69
C LEU A 284 -38.77 9.35 -23.50
N ASP A 285 -38.26 10.09 -22.52
CA ASP A 285 -38.68 11.48 -22.26
C ASP A 285 -38.43 12.36 -23.49
N ARG A 286 -37.26 12.23 -24.14
CA ARG A 286 -36.96 12.97 -25.39
C ARG A 286 -37.89 12.58 -26.53
N GLN A 287 -38.27 11.31 -26.64
CA GLN A 287 -39.20 10.88 -27.68
C GLN A 287 -40.60 11.46 -27.44
N ALA A 288 -41.08 11.43 -26.20
CA ALA A 288 -42.34 12.05 -25.82
C ALA A 288 -42.36 13.56 -26.12
N ASP A 289 -41.28 14.28 -25.79
CA ASP A 289 -41.14 15.71 -26.13
C ASP A 289 -41.19 15.97 -27.65
N LEU A 290 -40.59 15.09 -28.46
CA LEU A 290 -40.63 15.19 -29.92
C LEU A 290 -42.03 14.91 -30.48
N GLU A 291 -42.72 13.90 -29.95
CA GLU A 291 -44.10 13.56 -30.33
C GLU A 291 -45.06 14.69 -29.94
N GLU A 292 -44.94 15.27 -28.75
CA GLU A 292 -45.73 16.44 -28.33
C GLU A 292 -45.53 17.63 -29.28
N ARG A 293 -44.26 17.92 -29.63
CA ARG A 293 -43.94 18.97 -30.62
C ARG A 293 -44.56 18.68 -31.98
N GLN A 294 -44.47 17.45 -32.49
CA GLN A 294 -45.06 17.06 -33.77
C GLN A 294 -46.59 17.19 -33.77
N ASN A 295 -47.25 16.79 -32.67
CA ASN A 295 -48.70 16.92 -32.54
C ASN A 295 -49.13 18.39 -32.54
N GLU A 296 -48.42 19.26 -31.82
CA GLU A 296 -48.69 20.70 -31.83
C GLU A 296 -48.45 21.31 -33.22
N MET A 297 -47.42 20.86 -33.94
CA MET A 297 -47.20 21.26 -35.33
C MET A 297 -48.37 20.87 -36.25
N GLN A 298 -48.85 19.63 -36.15
CA GLN A 298 -49.96 19.15 -36.96
C GLN A 298 -51.24 19.94 -36.64
N ARG A 299 -51.51 20.19 -35.35
CA ARG A 299 -52.64 21.00 -34.88
C ARG A 299 -52.62 22.41 -35.47
N LEU A 300 -51.43 23.02 -35.57
CA LEU A 300 -51.25 24.38 -36.09
C LEU A 300 -50.94 24.45 -37.60
N ALA A 301 -50.91 23.33 -38.33
CA ALA A 301 -50.53 23.28 -39.74
C ALA A 301 -51.36 24.22 -40.62
N GLY A 302 -52.69 24.20 -40.44
CA GLY A 302 -53.59 25.11 -41.17
C GLY A 302 -53.37 26.58 -40.84
N PHE A 303 -53.03 26.89 -39.58
CA PHE A 303 -52.69 28.25 -39.15
C PHE A 303 -51.38 28.71 -39.79
N PHE A 304 -50.33 27.88 -39.78
CA PHE A 304 -49.04 28.20 -40.40
C PHE A 304 -49.15 28.39 -41.91
N GLN A 305 -49.92 27.56 -42.61
CA GLN A 305 -50.15 27.70 -44.05
C GLN A 305 -50.79 29.05 -44.41
N ARG A 306 -51.74 29.54 -43.61
CA ARG A 306 -52.38 30.85 -43.85
C ARG A 306 -51.50 32.04 -43.46
N THR A 307 -50.77 31.91 -42.37
CA THR A 307 -50.03 33.03 -41.77
C THR A 307 -48.62 33.20 -42.32
N GLY A 308 -48.04 32.13 -42.87
CA GLY A 308 -46.64 32.08 -43.29
C GLY A 308 -45.66 31.91 -42.13
N PHE A 309 -46.13 31.57 -40.92
CA PHE A 309 -45.25 31.21 -39.81
C PHE A 309 -44.49 29.91 -40.11
N ASP A 310 -43.19 29.92 -39.87
CA ASP A 310 -42.41 28.70 -39.66
C ASP A 310 -42.26 28.41 -38.16
N LEU A 311 -41.74 27.23 -37.81
CA LEU A 311 -41.63 26.79 -36.42
C LEU A 311 -40.73 27.68 -35.58
N THR A 312 -39.63 28.15 -36.15
CA THR A 312 -38.66 28.99 -35.44
C THR A 312 -39.29 30.35 -35.14
N ALA A 313 -39.95 30.95 -36.12
CA ALA A 313 -40.70 32.19 -35.96
C ALA A 313 -41.86 32.02 -34.97
N TRP A 314 -42.54 30.87 -34.98
CA TRP A 314 -43.60 30.57 -34.02
C TRP A 314 -43.07 30.45 -32.59
N ASP A 315 -41.99 29.71 -32.36
CA ASP A 315 -41.37 29.57 -31.05
C ASP A 315 -40.92 30.93 -30.49
N THR A 316 -40.26 31.73 -31.32
CA THR A 316 -39.85 33.08 -30.91
C THR A 316 -41.05 33.99 -30.67
N PHE A 317 -42.08 33.93 -31.53
CA PHE A 317 -43.32 34.68 -31.34
C PHE A 317 -43.99 34.35 -30.00
N THR A 318 -44.16 33.06 -29.69
CA THR A 318 -44.80 32.65 -28.44
C THR A 318 -43.99 33.04 -27.21
N GLN A 319 -42.66 33.01 -27.29
CA GLN A 319 -41.79 33.55 -26.24
C GLN A 319 -41.99 35.06 -26.06
N LEU A 320 -42.09 35.83 -27.13
CA LEU A 320 -42.37 37.27 -27.07
C LEU A 320 -43.74 37.55 -26.42
N VAL A 321 -44.78 36.78 -26.77
CA VAL A 321 -46.11 36.90 -26.14
C VAL A 321 -46.03 36.63 -24.63
N ARG A 322 -45.33 35.58 -24.20
CA ARG A 322 -45.17 35.23 -22.78
C ARG A 322 -44.38 36.31 -22.02
N SER A 323 -43.33 36.84 -22.63
CA SER A 323 -42.49 37.90 -22.04
C SER A 323 -43.23 39.24 -21.96
N ALA A 324 -43.90 39.66 -23.03
CA ALA A 324 -44.62 40.93 -23.09
C ALA A 324 -45.86 40.96 -22.18
N SER A 325 -46.53 39.81 -22.00
CA SER A 325 -47.73 39.73 -21.15
C SER A 325 -47.44 39.63 -19.66
N GLY A 326 -46.27 39.10 -19.26
CA GLY A 326 -45.96 38.76 -17.86
C GLY A 326 -46.88 37.68 -17.23
N LYS A 327 -47.74 37.06 -18.04
CA LYS A 327 -48.78 36.12 -17.61
C LYS A 327 -48.43 34.68 -17.98
N ALA A 328 -49.19 33.72 -17.46
CA ALA A 328 -49.21 32.37 -18.03
C ALA A 328 -50.10 32.39 -19.28
N ILE A 329 -49.60 31.88 -20.40
CA ILE A 329 -50.27 31.92 -21.71
C ILE A 329 -50.52 30.50 -22.20
N ALA A 330 -51.74 30.24 -22.68
CA ALA A 330 -52.14 29.01 -23.36
C ALA A 330 -52.75 29.35 -24.72
N TYR A 331 -52.36 28.61 -25.76
CA TYR A 331 -52.87 28.78 -27.11
C TYR A 331 -54.01 27.78 -27.36
N GLY A 332 -55.22 28.30 -27.51
CA GLY A 332 -56.44 27.54 -27.77
C GLY A 332 -56.60 27.20 -29.26
N GLU A 333 -57.81 26.79 -29.64
CA GLU A 333 -58.14 26.43 -31.02
C GLU A 333 -58.23 27.66 -31.95
N GLN A 334 -58.19 27.40 -33.25
CA GLN A 334 -58.59 28.39 -34.26
C GLN A 334 -60.12 28.55 -34.21
N SER A 335 -60.62 29.78 -34.34
CA SER A 335 -62.05 30.05 -34.20
C SER A 335 -62.62 30.81 -35.40
N PRO A 336 -63.60 30.24 -36.13
CA PRO A 336 -64.27 30.93 -37.24
C PRO A 336 -64.90 32.26 -36.83
N ARG A 337 -65.37 32.35 -35.57
CA ARG A 337 -65.91 33.58 -34.98
C ARG A 337 -64.92 34.75 -35.01
N TYR A 338 -63.62 34.45 -34.97
CA TYR A 338 -62.54 35.43 -34.95
C TYR A 338 -61.65 35.30 -36.19
N GLY A 339 -62.26 35.00 -37.35
CA GLY A 339 -61.56 34.90 -38.63
C GLY A 339 -60.52 33.78 -38.67
N ASP A 340 -60.82 32.65 -38.04
CA ASP A 340 -59.90 31.52 -37.85
C ASP A 340 -58.56 31.89 -37.20
N GLY A 341 -58.52 33.02 -36.48
CA GLY A 341 -57.37 33.39 -35.68
C GLY A 341 -57.19 32.43 -34.50
N LEU A 342 -55.93 32.28 -34.06
CA LEU A 342 -55.60 31.38 -32.96
C LEU A 342 -55.89 32.05 -31.62
N LEU A 343 -56.70 31.42 -30.78
CA LEU A 343 -57.09 32.00 -29.49
C LEU A 343 -55.94 31.99 -28.50
N VAL A 344 -55.73 33.10 -27.81
CA VAL A 344 -54.72 33.23 -26.76
C VAL A 344 -55.42 33.46 -25.44
N HIS A 345 -55.25 32.51 -24.53
CA HIS A 345 -55.76 32.62 -23.18
C HIS A 345 -54.65 32.99 -22.22
N ALA A 346 -54.96 33.89 -21.28
CA ALA A 346 -54.02 34.35 -20.28
C ALA A 346 -54.54 34.13 -18.86
N ARG A 347 -53.61 33.90 -17.93
CA ARG A 347 -53.89 33.84 -16.49
C ARG A 347 -52.79 34.55 -15.71
N ALA A 348 -53.16 35.26 -14.64
CA ALA A 348 -52.19 35.83 -13.71
C ALA A 348 -51.35 34.72 -13.05
N ARG A 349 -50.02 34.89 -13.00
CA ARG A 349 -49.14 33.90 -12.36
C ARG A 349 -49.49 33.78 -10.87
N GLY A 350 -49.71 32.56 -10.38
CA GLY A 350 -50.11 32.28 -8.99
C GLY A 350 -51.61 32.37 -8.69
N SER A 351 -52.47 32.67 -9.68
CA SER A 351 -53.93 32.67 -9.48
C SER A 351 -54.55 31.29 -9.67
N ALA A 352 -55.52 30.93 -8.82
CA ALA A 352 -56.33 29.72 -8.94
C ALA A 352 -57.48 29.84 -9.96
N HIS A 353 -57.73 31.03 -10.52
CA HIS A 353 -58.77 31.24 -11.53
C HIS A 353 -58.38 30.60 -12.88
N GLY A 354 -59.38 30.23 -13.69
CA GLY A 354 -59.17 29.65 -15.02
C GLY A 354 -58.54 30.62 -16.02
N PHE A 355 -58.06 30.08 -17.14
CA PHE A 355 -57.58 30.85 -18.28
C PHE A 355 -58.72 31.64 -18.93
N THR A 356 -58.53 32.94 -19.19
CA THR A 356 -59.53 33.77 -19.89
C THR A 356 -59.02 34.18 -21.26
N LEU A 357 -59.92 34.32 -22.23
CA LEU A 357 -59.56 34.76 -23.58
C LEU A 357 -59.01 36.20 -23.50
N ALA A 358 -57.78 36.38 -23.95
CA ALA A 358 -57.04 37.64 -23.81
C ALA A 358 -56.69 38.26 -25.17
N ALA A 359 -56.39 37.44 -26.17
CA ALA A 359 -56.04 37.93 -27.50
C ALA A 359 -56.34 36.89 -28.60
N VAL A 360 -56.23 37.30 -29.85
CA VAL A 360 -56.30 36.43 -31.03
C VAL A 360 -55.09 36.66 -31.92
N VAL A 361 -54.40 35.61 -32.34
CA VAL A 361 -53.25 35.71 -33.24
C VAL A 361 -53.71 35.64 -34.69
N CYS A 362 -53.27 36.61 -35.51
CA CYS A 362 -53.43 36.64 -36.96
C CYS A 362 -54.83 36.23 -37.47
N PRO A 363 -55.92 36.89 -37.02
CA PRO A 363 -57.25 36.66 -37.57
C PRO A 363 -57.30 37.07 -39.05
N ASP A 364 -58.18 36.44 -39.85
CA ASP A 364 -58.49 36.88 -41.20
C ASP A 364 -58.95 38.35 -41.17
N PRO A 365 -58.26 39.27 -41.88
CA PRO A 365 -58.64 40.67 -41.93
C PRO A 365 -60.10 40.92 -42.35
N HIS A 366 -60.71 40.03 -43.15
CA HIS A 366 -62.10 40.18 -43.60
C HIS A 366 -63.12 39.93 -42.48
N ALA A 367 -62.72 39.23 -41.41
CA ALA A 367 -63.57 38.97 -40.24
C ALA A 367 -63.61 40.15 -39.25
N LEU A 368 -62.83 41.22 -39.47
CA LEU A 368 -62.68 42.35 -38.57
C LEU A 368 -63.84 43.37 -38.62
N THR A 369 -64.97 42.99 -39.21
CA THR A 369 -66.16 43.85 -39.32
C THR A 369 -66.85 44.07 -37.98
N HIS A 370 -66.82 43.07 -37.09
CA HIS A 370 -67.42 43.11 -35.76
C HIS A 370 -66.44 42.57 -34.71
N TRP A 371 -65.53 43.44 -34.23
CA TRP A 371 -64.48 43.04 -33.28
C TRP A 371 -64.74 43.55 -31.85
N PRO A 372 -64.53 42.74 -30.79
CA PRO A 372 -64.69 43.21 -29.42
C PRO A 372 -63.62 44.24 -29.03
N GLU A 373 -64.03 45.41 -28.53
CA GLU A 373 -63.14 46.55 -28.23
C GLU A 373 -61.96 46.23 -27.28
N LYS A 374 -62.12 45.22 -26.41
CA LYS A 374 -61.12 44.85 -25.39
C LYS A 374 -60.27 43.63 -25.78
N LEU A 375 -60.50 43.02 -26.94
CA LEU A 375 -59.79 41.83 -27.38
C LEU A 375 -58.60 42.21 -28.27
N ASP A 376 -57.39 41.96 -27.77
CA ASP A 376 -56.15 42.29 -28.48
C ASP A 376 -55.94 41.36 -29.69
N ILE A 377 -55.39 41.91 -30.78
CA ILE A 377 -54.93 41.14 -31.94
C ILE A 377 -53.41 41.08 -31.92
N LEU A 378 -52.83 39.90 -32.06
CA LEU A 378 -51.37 39.72 -32.09
C LEU A 378 -50.92 39.35 -33.51
N VAL A 379 -49.91 40.05 -34.02
CA VAL A 379 -49.37 39.82 -35.38
C VAL A 379 -47.85 39.83 -35.43
N PRO A 380 -47.22 39.10 -36.37
CA PRO A 380 -45.77 38.92 -36.40
C PRO A 380 -44.99 40.08 -36.99
N ASP A 381 -45.60 40.99 -37.75
CA ASP A 381 -44.87 42.06 -38.41
C ASP A 381 -45.78 43.21 -38.85
N HIS A 382 -45.14 44.28 -39.32
CA HIS A 382 -45.83 45.47 -39.81
C HIS A 382 -46.57 45.23 -41.14
N THR A 383 -46.27 44.17 -41.89
CA THR A 383 -47.03 43.79 -43.10
C THR A 383 -48.42 43.29 -42.71
N TRP A 384 -48.50 42.44 -41.68
CA TRP A 384 -49.76 42.03 -41.08
C TRP A 384 -50.52 43.20 -40.46
N LEU A 385 -49.84 44.10 -39.75
CA LEU A 385 -50.46 45.32 -39.23
C LEU A 385 -51.11 46.15 -40.35
N ALA A 386 -50.43 46.31 -41.49
CA ALA A 386 -50.97 47.05 -42.64
C ALA A 386 -52.22 46.38 -43.23
N ARG A 387 -52.23 45.04 -43.33
CA ARG A 387 -53.41 44.26 -43.77
C ARG A 387 -54.60 44.47 -42.83
N ILE A 388 -54.37 44.37 -41.52
CA ILE A 388 -55.40 44.64 -40.51
C ILE A 388 -55.91 46.08 -40.64
N ARG A 389 -55.02 47.06 -40.76
CA ARG A 389 -55.36 48.48 -40.87
C ARG A 389 -56.22 48.78 -42.09
N ALA A 390 -55.94 48.14 -43.23
CA ALA A 390 -56.73 48.31 -44.45
C ALA A 390 -58.15 47.72 -44.35
N ALA A 391 -58.32 46.62 -43.61
CA ALA A 391 -59.59 45.92 -43.47
C ALA A 391 -60.44 46.37 -42.27
N ALA A 392 -59.85 47.08 -41.31
CA ALA A 392 -60.52 47.48 -40.07
C ALA A 392 -61.76 48.35 -40.31
N ARG A 393 -62.91 47.89 -39.83
CA ARG A 393 -64.18 48.63 -39.79
C ARG A 393 -64.68 48.95 -38.38
N ALA A 394 -63.94 48.49 -37.36
CA ALA A 394 -64.16 48.78 -35.94
C ALA A 394 -62.84 49.24 -35.28
N PRO A 395 -62.86 49.87 -34.10
CA PRO A 395 -61.65 50.16 -33.34
C PRO A 395 -60.93 48.87 -32.92
N LEU A 396 -59.64 48.77 -33.22
CA LEU A 396 -58.83 47.57 -32.91
C LEU A 396 -57.61 47.91 -32.06
N ARG A 397 -57.22 46.98 -31.20
CA ARG A 397 -55.95 46.99 -30.46
C ARG A 397 -55.05 45.90 -31.04
N VAL A 398 -53.92 46.29 -31.59
CA VAL A 398 -53.00 45.37 -32.28
C VAL A 398 -51.64 45.43 -31.63
N ALA A 399 -51.10 44.28 -31.23
CA ALA A 399 -49.71 44.15 -30.81
C ALA A 399 -48.92 43.48 -31.94
N VAL A 400 -47.89 44.18 -32.44
CA VAL A 400 -46.92 43.61 -33.36
C VAL A 400 -45.78 43.02 -32.54
N LEU A 401 -45.58 41.72 -32.64
CA LEU A 401 -44.54 40.98 -31.92
C LEU A 401 -43.62 40.36 -32.97
N GLU A 402 -42.53 41.06 -33.30
CA GLU A 402 -41.65 40.68 -34.39
C GLU A 402 -40.70 39.55 -34.01
N PRO A 403 -40.89 38.31 -34.51
CA PRO A 403 -40.06 37.19 -34.09
C PRO A 403 -38.62 37.32 -34.58
N ARG A 404 -38.40 38.00 -35.72
CA ARG A 404 -37.07 38.18 -36.32
C ARG A 404 -36.21 39.20 -35.58
N THR A 405 -36.83 40.24 -35.03
CA THR A 405 -36.12 41.37 -34.40
C THR A 405 -36.26 41.36 -32.88
N GLY A 406 -37.18 40.55 -32.33
CA GLY A 406 -37.49 40.50 -30.91
C GLY A 406 -38.28 41.71 -30.40
N ARG A 407 -38.72 42.62 -31.28
CA ARG A 407 -39.38 43.88 -30.89
C ARG A 407 -40.88 43.68 -30.68
N SER A 408 -41.44 44.43 -29.75
CA SER A 408 -42.89 44.46 -29.46
C SER A 408 -43.40 45.88 -29.55
N THR A 409 -44.40 46.14 -30.38
CA THR A 409 -45.06 47.45 -30.52
C THR A 409 -46.58 47.30 -30.39
N PHE A 410 -47.24 48.31 -29.84
CA PHE A 410 -48.68 48.30 -29.58
C PHE A 410 -49.34 49.47 -30.27
N GLU A 411 -50.38 49.18 -31.04
CA GLU A 411 -51.03 50.11 -31.95
C GLU A 411 -52.55 50.10 -31.71
N ARG A 412 -53.17 51.28 -31.80
CA ARG A 412 -54.64 51.42 -31.79
C ARG A 412 -55.10 51.89 -33.15
N ILE A 413 -55.88 51.07 -33.83
CA ILE A 413 -56.40 51.37 -35.17
C ILE A 413 -57.82 51.93 -35.01
N ARG A 414 -58.09 53.06 -35.67
CA ARG A 414 -59.43 53.65 -35.81
C ARG A 414 -59.92 53.45 -37.26
N PRO A 415 -61.19 53.12 -37.50
CA PRO A 415 -61.71 52.95 -38.85
C PRO A 415 -61.67 54.28 -39.63
N ALA A 416 -61.38 54.21 -40.92
CA ALA A 416 -61.39 55.38 -41.81
C ALA A 416 -62.83 55.89 -41.98
N GLY A 417 -63.16 56.98 -41.28
CA GLY A 417 -64.49 57.59 -41.28
C GLY A 417 -64.69 58.68 -40.21
N ASP A 418 -63.96 58.65 -39.10
CA ASP A 418 -64.01 59.68 -38.06
C ASP A 418 -62.83 60.65 -38.18
N SER A 419 -62.89 61.56 -39.15
CA SER A 419 -62.24 62.87 -39.00
C SER A 419 -63.19 63.77 -38.21
N ALA A 420 -63.15 63.68 -36.88
CA ALA A 420 -63.74 64.72 -36.04
C ALA A 420 -62.80 65.93 -36.06
N ALA A 421 -63.31 67.02 -36.64
CA ALA A 421 -62.68 68.32 -36.71
C ALA A 421 -62.20 68.80 -35.33
N GLU A 422 -60.98 69.33 -35.28
CA GLU A 422 -60.56 70.28 -34.26
C GLU A 422 -61.50 71.49 -34.28
N PRO A 423 -62.12 71.88 -33.17
CA PRO A 423 -62.67 73.22 -33.05
C PRO A 423 -61.51 74.17 -32.76
N ASP A 424 -61.19 74.97 -33.77
CA ASP A 424 -60.61 76.29 -33.61
C ASP A 424 -61.45 77.08 -32.59
N GLN A 425 -60.84 77.56 -31.50
CA GLN A 425 -61.18 78.88 -30.96
C GLN A 425 -60.05 79.49 -30.12
N PRO A 426 -59.96 80.84 -30.12
CA PRO A 426 -58.79 81.62 -29.76
C PRO A 426 -58.88 82.23 -28.34
N GLY A 427 -57.74 82.70 -27.81
CA GLY A 427 -57.66 83.50 -26.59
C GLY A 427 -56.65 82.98 -25.60
#